data_AF-A0A2V8DQU4-F1
#
_entry.id   AF-A0A2V8DQU4-F1
#
_cell.length_a   1.000
_cell.length_b   1.000
_cell.length_c   1.000
_cell.angle_alpha   90.00
_cell.angle_beta   90.00
_cell.angle_gamma   90.00
#
_symmetry.space_group_name_H-M   'P 1'
#
loop_
_entity.id
_entity.type
_entity.pdbx_description
1 polymer ?
#
loop_
_entity_poly.entity_id
_entity_poly.type
_entity_poly.pdbx_seq_one_letter_code
_entity_poly.pdbx_strand_id
1 'polypeptide(L)'
;HRQPTQVEFVPNYVGRGELSLNWWWGADESQFTQVAPNRFVENEVYSDSGNQVRLRTSSYSGTSPAFARCEGCGPLSRTDVMDDNVYGGSFGAEIQAANMPLRRSNTLGAWQADSAKAGQAFDLHSRVDAFPTINRVFVYPNEYEPGHGTVALYNWSLSSTGSIDISSIVSVGSSYTIHRATAPYGTAIAGGTYPGGWISVPTDGAEFVPLVVTSRNAAAGVTR
;
A
#
# COMPACT_ATOMS: atom_id res chain seq x y z
N HIS A 1 11.61 -22.05 4.18
CA HIS A 1 10.15 -21.97 3.98
C HIS A 1 9.60 -20.85 4.86
N ARG A 2 8.70 -19.99 4.34
CA ARG A 2 8.05 -18.93 5.14
C ARG A 2 6.92 -19.54 5.95
N GLN A 3 6.96 -19.37 7.28
CA GLN A 3 5.89 -19.81 8.19
C GLN A 3 4.66 -18.91 8.01
N PRO A 4 3.43 -19.47 8.04
CA PRO A 4 2.20 -18.68 8.11
C PRO A 4 2.16 -17.76 9.34
N THR A 5 1.25 -16.77 9.31
CA THR A 5 1.13 -15.75 10.38
C THR A 5 -0.32 -15.51 10.77
N GLN A 6 -0.58 -15.22 12.05
CA GLN A 6 -1.83 -14.61 12.52
C GLN A 6 -1.79 -13.09 12.29
N VAL A 7 -2.95 -12.47 12.08
CA VAL A 7 -3.04 -11.05 11.69
C VAL A 7 -4.23 -10.35 12.36
N GLU A 8 -3.96 -9.13 12.82
CA GLU A 8 -4.99 -8.11 13.09
C GLU A 8 -4.87 -7.00 12.03
N PHE A 9 -5.95 -6.73 11.31
CA PHE A 9 -6.01 -5.67 10.29
C PHE A 9 -7.17 -4.72 10.60
N VAL A 10 -6.91 -3.74 11.46
CA VAL A 10 -7.92 -2.84 12.07
C VAL A 10 -7.32 -1.50 12.52
N PRO A 11 -8.03 -0.37 12.42
CA PRO A 11 -8.70 0.10 11.22
C PRO A 11 -7.65 0.58 10.19
N ASN A 12 -7.83 0.26 8.92
CA ASN A 12 -6.95 0.72 7.84
C ASN A 12 -7.77 1.32 6.69
N TYR A 13 -7.13 2.20 5.92
CA TYR A 13 -7.65 2.66 4.64
C TYR A 13 -6.91 1.95 3.50
N VAL A 14 -7.63 1.20 2.66
CA VAL A 14 -7.07 0.53 1.47
C VAL A 14 -7.78 1.05 0.24
N GLY A 15 -7.10 1.89 -0.55
CA GLY A 15 -7.67 2.45 -1.76
C GLY A 15 -7.73 1.42 -2.90
N ARG A 16 -6.67 1.41 -3.72
CA ARG A 16 -6.41 0.46 -4.82
C ARG A 16 -5.26 -0.48 -4.51
N GLY A 17 -4.72 -0.39 -3.28
CA GLY A 17 -3.72 -1.28 -2.69
C GLY A 17 -4.21 -2.70 -2.55
N GLU A 18 -3.31 -3.67 -2.56
CA GLU A 18 -3.61 -5.04 -2.15
C GLU A 18 -2.93 -5.35 -0.82
N LEU A 19 -3.73 -5.70 0.18
CA LEU A 19 -3.24 -6.45 1.31
C LEU A 19 -3.20 -7.93 0.92
N SER A 20 -2.02 -8.39 0.51
CA SER A 20 -1.79 -9.79 0.14
C SER A 20 -1.33 -10.59 1.34
N LEU A 21 -2.21 -11.42 1.85
CA LEU A 21 -1.95 -12.28 2.98
C LEU A 21 -2.07 -13.75 2.60
N ASN A 22 -1.30 -14.12 1.60
CA ASN A 22 -1.11 -15.52 1.27
C ASN A 22 -0.39 -16.17 2.46
N TRP A 23 -1.01 -17.20 3.04
CA TRP A 23 -0.50 -18.00 4.17
C TRP A 23 -0.87 -17.49 5.56
N TRP A 24 -2.17 -17.38 5.82
CA TRP A 24 -2.71 -17.29 7.18
C TRP A 24 -2.68 -18.65 7.86
N TRP A 25 -2.52 -18.70 9.17
CA TRP A 25 -2.77 -19.96 9.89
C TRP A 25 -4.22 -20.37 9.70
N GLY A 26 -4.47 -21.58 9.21
CA GLY A 26 -5.81 -22.16 9.35
C GLY A 26 -6.05 -22.57 10.80
N ALA A 27 -7.31 -22.54 11.23
CA ALA A 27 -7.67 -22.87 12.61
C ALA A 27 -7.38 -24.33 13.00
N ASP A 28 -7.12 -25.19 12.01
CA ASP A 28 -6.75 -26.60 12.13
C ASP A 28 -5.23 -26.84 12.19
N GLU A 29 -4.40 -25.79 12.26
CA GLU A 29 -2.97 -25.92 12.53
C GLU A 29 -2.74 -26.67 13.85
N SER A 30 -1.91 -27.72 13.79
CA SER A 30 -1.72 -28.66 14.92
C SER A 30 -0.26 -28.93 15.27
N GLN A 31 0.69 -28.45 14.47
CA GLN A 31 2.12 -28.71 14.61
C GLN A 31 2.89 -27.54 15.18
N PHE A 32 2.52 -26.31 14.83
CA PHE A 32 3.20 -25.09 15.25
C PHE A 32 2.34 -24.26 16.19
N THR A 33 2.98 -23.77 17.27
CA THR A 33 2.36 -22.81 18.17
C THR A 33 2.14 -21.49 17.44
N GLN A 34 0.88 -21.06 17.39
CA GLN A 34 0.53 -19.74 16.90
C GLN A 34 0.88 -18.71 17.98
N VAL A 35 1.73 -17.74 17.64
CA VAL A 35 2.10 -16.61 18.52
C VAL A 35 1.16 -15.43 18.26
N ALA A 36 1.26 -14.40 19.11
CA ALA A 36 0.45 -13.19 19.00
C ALA A 36 0.40 -12.63 17.56
N PRO A 37 -0.75 -12.09 17.13
CA PRO A 37 -0.97 -11.66 15.76
C PRO A 37 -0.04 -10.50 15.38
N ASN A 38 0.36 -10.47 14.11
CA ASN A 38 0.96 -9.26 13.54
C ASN A 38 -0.13 -8.21 13.38
N ARG A 39 0.08 -7.04 13.99
CA ARG A 39 -0.91 -5.96 14.01
C ARG A 39 -0.59 -4.94 12.92
N PHE A 40 -1.52 -4.78 11.99
CA PHE A 40 -1.51 -3.79 10.93
C PHE A 40 -2.64 -2.81 11.22
N VAL A 41 -2.29 -1.72 11.89
CA VAL A 41 -3.25 -0.77 12.42
C VAL A 41 -2.97 0.63 11.91
N GLU A 42 -4.03 1.38 11.62
CA GLU A 42 -3.99 2.81 11.24
C GLU A 42 -3.14 3.11 10.01
N ASN A 43 -3.08 2.19 9.05
CA ASN A 43 -2.35 2.37 7.80
C ASN A 43 -3.23 2.95 6.70
N GLU A 44 -2.59 3.67 5.79
CA GLU A 44 -3.15 4.00 4.49
C GLU A 44 -2.35 3.28 3.40
N VAL A 45 -3.02 2.43 2.61
CA VAL A 45 -2.39 1.62 1.58
C VAL A 45 -2.87 2.07 0.20
N TYR A 46 -1.90 2.45 -0.63
CA TYR A 46 -2.12 2.94 -1.99
C TYR A 46 -1.34 2.07 -3.00
N SER A 47 -2.02 1.61 -4.05
CA SER A 47 -1.43 1.01 -5.25
C SER A 47 -2.16 1.57 -6.48
N ASP A 48 -1.60 1.37 -7.66
CA ASP A 48 -2.21 1.74 -8.94
C ASP A 48 -3.31 0.74 -9.38
N SER A 49 -3.30 -0.47 -8.81
CA SER A 49 -4.21 -1.57 -9.12
C SER A 49 -4.10 -2.70 -8.08
N GLY A 50 -5.16 -3.51 -7.95
CA GLY A 50 -5.17 -4.69 -7.09
C GLY A 50 -6.55 -5.02 -6.50
N ASN A 51 -6.70 -6.24 -5.97
CA ASN A 51 -7.79 -6.53 -5.03
C ASN A 51 -7.44 -5.88 -3.69
N GLN A 52 -8.39 -5.29 -2.97
CA GLN A 52 -8.09 -4.71 -1.64
C GLN A 52 -7.63 -5.78 -0.64
N VAL A 53 -8.16 -6.99 -0.73
CA VAL A 53 -7.81 -8.11 0.17
C VAL A 53 -7.59 -9.39 -0.62
N ARG A 54 -6.46 -10.09 -0.38
CA ARG A 54 -6.26 -11.47 -0.82
C ARG A 54 -5.83 -12.34 0.34
N LEU A 55 -6.59 -13.39 0.62
CA LEU A 55 -6.36 -14.30 1.73
C LEU A 55 -6.31 -15.76 1.26
N ARG A 56 -5.32 -16.49 1.76
CA ARG A 56 -5.30 -17.96 1.69
C ARG A 56 -4.82 -18.56 3.00
N THR A 57 -5.60 -19.47 3.58
CA THR A 57 -5.17 -20.21 4.78
C THR A 57 -4.12 -21.25 4.45
N SER A 58 -3.35 -21.64 5.45
CA SER A 58 -2.29 -22.64 5.37
C SER A 58 -2.17 -23.31 6.74
N SER A 59 -2.22 -24.64 6.73
CA SER A 59 -2.10 -25.43 7.96
C SER A 59 -1.22 -26.64 7.72
N TYR A 60 -0.48 -27.05 8.74
CA TYR A 60 0.19 -28.32 8.82
C TYR A 60 -0.69 -29.29 9.62
N SER A 61 -1.08 -30.38 8.97
CA SER A 61 -1.90 -31.44 9.56
C SER A 61 -1.28 -32.82 9.32
N GLY A 62 -1.23 -33.66 10.35
CA GLY A 62 -0.83 -35.07 10.26
C GLY A 62 0.52 -35.43 10.91
N THR A 63 0.79 -36.74 11.00
CA THR A 63 1.99 -37.35 11.62
C THR A 63 3.05 -37.83 10.61
N SER A 64 2.88 -37.50 9.32
CA SER A 64 3.79 -37.96 8.25
C SER A 64 5.14 -37.22 8.26
N PRO A 65 6.28 -37.86 7.90
CA PRO A 65 7.63 -37.31 8.08
C PRO A 65 7.96 -36.11 7.18
N ALA A 66 7.07 -35.75 6.26
CA ALA A 66 7.22 -34.60 5.37
C ALA A 66 6.03 -33.65 5.59
N PHE A 67 6.18 -32.71 6.53
CA PHE A 67 5.56 -31.38 6.57
C PHE A 67 4.39 -31.14 5.60
N ALA A 68 3.28 -31.89 5.73
CA ALA A 68 2.17 -31.83 4.79
C ALA A 68 1.39 -30.55 5.02
N ARG A 69 1.83 -29.50 4.34
CA ARG A 69 1.23 -28.17 4.37
C ARG A 69 0.06 -28.14 3.38
N CYS A 70 -1.11 -27.79 3.88
CA CYS A 70 -2.33 -27.72 3.10
C CYS A 70 -2.75 -26.25 2.93
N GLU A 71 -2.79 -25.79 1.69
CA GLU A 71 -3.15 -24.43 1.31
C GLU A 71 -4.65 -24.34 1.02
N GLY A 72 -5.34 -23.43 1.71
CA GLY A 72 -6.79 -23.21 1.57
C GLY A 72 -7.66 -24.27 2.25
N CYS A 73 -7.06 -25.22 2.96
CA CYS A 73 -7.78 -26.34 3.56
C CYS A 73 -8.39 -25.94 4.91
N GLY A 74 -7.59 -25.30 5.75
CA GLY A 74 -8.00 -24.86 7.08
C GLY A 74 -9.05 -23.74 7.02
N PRO A 75 -10.03 -23.73 7.93
CA PRO A 75 -10.91 -22.58 8.11
C PRO A 75 -10.15 -21.39 8.71
N LEU A 76 -10.73 -20.19 8.64
CA LEU A 76 -10.22 -19.00 9.32
C LEU A 76 -10.20 -19.21 10.84
N SER A 77 -9.16 -18.71 11.52
CA SER A 77 -9.09 -18.75 12.98
C SER A 77 -9.98 -17.68 13.59
N ARG A 78 -10.78 -18.05 14.61
CA ARG A 78 -11.63 -17.12 15.39
C ARG A 78 -10.87 -16.01 16.12
N THR A 79 -9.55 -16.14 16.22
CA THR A 79 -8.67 -15.16 16.85
C THR A 79 -8.19 -14.10 15.87
N ASP A 80 -8.30 -14.33 14.56
CA ASP A 80 -7.95 -13.32 13.58
C ASP A 80 -9.03 -12.24 13.55
N VAL A 81 -8.63 -11.00 13.32
CA VAL A 81 -9.56 -9.87 13.28
C VAL A 81 -9.26 -9.02 12.06
N MET A 82 -10.28 -8.82 11.24
CA MET A 82 -10.30 -7.88 10.13
C MET A 82 -11.64 -7.17 10.20
N ASP A 83 -11.63 -5.90 10.59
CA ASP A 83 -12.82 -5.10 10.83
C ASP A 83 -12.52 -3.59 10.86
N ASP A 84 -13.55 -2.75 10.85
CA ASP A 84 -13.44 -1.28 10.92
C ASP A 84 -12.55 -0.66 9.82
N ASN A 85 -12.40 -1.36 8.69
CA ASN A 85 -11.60 -0.92 7.55
C ASN A 85 -12.41 -0.05 6.59
N VAL A 86 -11.70 0.79 5.83
CA VAL A 86 -12.27 1.61 4.77
C VAL A 86 -11.63 1.24 3.46
N TYR A 87 -12.45 0.79 2.51
CA TYR A 87 -11.99 0.38 1.19
C TYR A 87 -12.36 1.43 0.14
N GLY A 88 -11.43 1.82 -0.72
CA GLY A 88 -11.72 2.66 -1.88
C GLY A 88 -12.41 1.86 -2.98
N GLY A 89 -13.50 2.37 -3.53
CA GLY A 89 -14.24 1.71 -4.62
C GLY A 89 -13.47 1.68 -5.96
N SER A 90 -13.61 0.66 -6.80
CA SER A 90 -14.42 -0.55 -6.67
C SER A 90 -13.78 -1.59 -5.74
N PHE A 91 -14.59 -2.23 -4.90
CA PHE A 91 -14.13 -3.28 -4.00
C PHE A 91 -13.86 -4.60 -4.74
N GLY A 92 -12.81 -5.31 -4.33
CA GLY A 92 -12.34 -6.58 -4.83
C GLY A 92 -11.63 -7.34 -3.70
N ALA A 93 -12.03 -8.58 -3.47
CA ALA A 93 -11.39 -9.44 -2.49
C ALA A 93 -11.34 -10.89 -2.96
N GLU A 94 -10.35 -11.63 -2.49
CA GLU A 94 -10.14 -13.04 -2.79
C GLU A 94 -9.93 -13.84 -1.51
N ILE A 95 -10.59 -14.99 -1.40
CA ILE A 95 -10.39 -15.95 -0.30
C ILE A 95 -10.31 -17.39 -0.79
N GLN A 96 -9.33 -18.12 -0.28
CA GLN A 96 -9.25 -19.58 -0.38
C GLN A 96 -9.00 -20.17 1.01
N ALA A 97 -10.03 -20.80 1.59
CA ALA A 97 -10.03 -21.35 2.95
C ALA A 97 -11.13 -22.40 3.13
N ALA A 98 -11.08 -23.16 4.22
CA ALA A 98 -12.07 -24.18 4.59
C ALA A 98 -12.36 -25.23 3.50
N ASN A 99 -11.35 -25.62 2.72
CA ASN A 99 -11.46 -26.50 1.54
C ASN A 99 -12.41 -25.96 0.44
N MET A 100 -12.79 -24.69 0.49
CA MET A 100 -13.57 -24.07 -0.56
C MET A 100 -12.67 -23.72 -1.76
N PRO A 101 -13.20 -23.75 -2.99
CA PRO A 101 -12.48 -23.19 -4.14
C PRO A 101 -12.23 -21.70 -3.92
N LEU A 102 -11.22 -21.15 -4.61
CA LEU A 102 -10.93 -19.71 -4.60
C LEU A 102 -12.21 -18.92 -4.93
N ARG A 103 -12.64 -18.06 -4.01
CA ARG A 103 -13.79 -17.19 -4.19
C ARG A 103 -13.31 -15.77 -4.43
N ARG A 104 -13.97 -15.08 -5.37
CA ARG A 104 -13.73 -13.68 -5.70
C ARG A 104 -14.98 -12.88 -5.38
N SER A 105 -14.83 -11.85 -4.57
CA SER A 105 -15.91 -10.95 -4.15
C SER A 105 -15.68 -9.57 -4.73
N ASN A 106 -16.68 -9.00 -5.39
CA ASN A 106 -16.65 -7.63 -5.95
C ASN A 106 -17.46 -6.63 -5.13
N THR A 107 -17.97 -7.04 -3.97
CA THR A 107 -18.69 -6.21 -3.01
C THR A 107 -18.28 -6.60 -1.59
N LEU A 108 -18.34 -5.65 -0.67
CA LEU A 108 -18.05 -5.90 0.74
C LEU A 108 -19.00 -6.95 1.34
N GLY A 109 -20.28 -6.93 0.98
CA GLY A 109 -21.26 -7.92 1.43
C GLY A 109 -20.95 -9.34 0.95
N ALA A 110 -20.48 -9.51 -0.28
CA ALA A 110 -20.05 -10.82 -0.77
C ALA A 110 -18.81 -11.32 -0.01
N TRP A 111 -17.86 -10.44 0.29
CA TRP A 111 -16.68 -10.74 1.09
C TRP A 111 -17.03 -11.19 2.51
N GLN A 112 -17.91 -10.45 3.20
CA GLN A 112 -18.43 -10.82 4.52
C GLN A 112 -19.09 -12.21 4.50
N ALA A 113 -19.89 -12.51 3.46
CA ALA A 113 -20.55 -13.80 3.33
C ALA A 113 -19.58 -14.95 3.02
N ASP A 114 -18.55 -14.71 2.21
CA ASP A 114 -17.58 -15.74 1.84
C ASP A 114 -16.56 -16.02 2.96
N SER A 115 -16.14 -15.00 3.72
CA SER A 115 -15.35 -15.19 4.95
C SER A 115 -16.16 -15.93 6.02
N ALA A 116 -17.44 -15.61 6.21
CA ALA A 116 -18.31 -16.35 7.13
C ALA A 116 -18.37 -17.85 6.82
N LYS A 117 -18.49 -18.23 5.54
CA LYS A 117 -18.43 -19.64 5.10
C LYS A 117 -17.06 -20.28 5.34
N ALA A 118 -16.00 -19.47 5.32
CA ALA A 118 -14.64 -19.91 5.61
C ALA A 118 -14.35 -20.10 7.10
N GLY A 119 -15.28 -19.77 8.00
CA GLY A 119 -15.16 -20.02 9.43
C GLY A 119 -15.36 -18.79 10.32
N GLN A 120 -15.23 -17.58 9.75
CA GLN A 120 -15.41 -16.31 10.47
C GLN A 120 -15.77 -15.18 9.52
N ALA A 121 -16.82 -14.42 9.85
CA ALA A 121 -17.14 -13.20 9.12
C ALA A 121 -16.10 -12.11 9.44
N PHE A 122 -15.48 -11.56 8.40
CA PHE A 122 -14.63 -10.38 8.49
C PHE A 122 -15.37 -9.13 8.01
N ASP A 123 -14.88 -7.97 8.43
CA ASP A 123 -15.26 -6.64 7.97
C ASP A 123 -16.74 -6.28 8.22
N LEU A 124 -17.30 -6.73 9.35
CA LEU A 124 -18.70 -6.49 9.71
C LEU A 124 -19.05 -5.00 9.90
N HIS A 125 -18.09 -4.19 10.31
CA HIS A 125 -18.20 -2.74 10.53
C HIS A 125 -17.40 -1.91 9.50
N SER A 126 -16.72 -2.57 8.58
CA SER A 126 -16.01 -1.91 7.49
C SER A 126 -16.98 -1.29 6.47
N ARG A 127 -16.47 -0.41 5.62
CA ARG A 127 -17.25 0.22 4.54
C ARG A 127 -16.45 0.43 3.28
N VAL A 128 -17.16 0.68 2.18
CA VAL A 128 -16.58 1.06 0.89
C VAL A 128 -16.90 2.53 0.63
N ASP A 129 -15.87 3.36 0.58
CA ASP A 129 -15.97 4.78 0.24
C ASP A 129 -15.58 4.99 -1.24
N ALA A 130 -15.98 6.13 -1.82
CA ALA A 130 -15.52 6.50 -3.16
C ALA A 130 -13.99 6.61 -3.17
N PHE A 131 -13.36 6.13 -4.24
CA PHE A 131 -11.91 6.28 -4.37
C PHE A 131 -11.54 7.77 -4.43
N PRO A 132 -10.51 8.20 -3.69
CA PRO A 132 -10.07 9.59 -3.67
C PRO A 132 -9.74 10.09 -5.08
N THR A 133 -10.27 11.26 -5.41
CA THR A 133 -10.02 11.94 -6.69
C THR A 133 -9.03 13.09 -6.56
N ILE A 134 -8.68 13.45 -5.33
CA ILE A 134 -7.74 14.53 -5.02
C ILE A 134 -6.33 13.94 -4.98
N ASN A 135 -5.42 14.50 -5.78
CA ASN A 135 -4.03 14.05 -5.82
C ASN A 135 -3.38 14.06 -4.43
N ARG A 136 -2.57 13.04 -4.15
CA ARG A 136 -1.81 12.93 -2.90
C ARG A 136 -0.33 13.02 -3.19
N VAL A 137 0.38 13.83 -2.42
CA VAL A 137 1.81 14.10 -2.61
C VAL A 137 2.54 13.81 -1.32
N PHE A 138 3.56 12.97 -1.41
CA PHE A 138 4.50 12.75 -0.31
C PHE A 138 5.88 13.23 -0.74
N VAL A 139 6.53 13.98 0.15
CA VAL A 139 7.81 14.62 -0.11
C VAL A 139 8.78 14.14 0.95
N TYR A 140 9.87 13.53 0.52
CA TYR A 140 10.86 12.91 1.38
C TYR A 140 12.22 13.57 1.14
N PRO A 141 12.59 14.57 1.95
CA PRO A 141 13.94 15.11 1.95
C PRO A 141 14.96 14.02 2.29
N ASN A 142 16.13 14.07 1.64
CA ASN A 142 17.25 13.19 1.98
C ASN A 142 17.92 13.70 3.26
N GLU A 143 17.99 12.87 4.28
CA GLU A 143 18.61 13.20 5.57
C GLU A 143 20.13 13.38 5.49
N TYR A 144 20.78 12.81 4.47
CA TYR A 144 22.24 12.84 4.31
C TYR A 144 22.73 13.89 3.32
N GLU A 145 21.86 14.38 2.43
CA GLU A 145 22.24 15.29 1.34
C GLU A 145 21.23 16.44 1.23
N PRO A 146 21.49 17.58 1.89
CA PRO A 146 20.63 18.75 1.79
C PRO A 146 20.45 19.20 0.33
N GLY A 147 19.22 19.54 -0.04
CA GLY A 147 18.89 19.89 -1.42
C GLY A 147 18.48 18.69 -2.28
N HIS A 148 18.56 17.46 -1.77
CA HIS A 148 18.15 16.26 -2.47
C HIS A 148 16.93 15.64 -1.80
N GLY A 149 16.03 15.05 -2.59
CA GLY A 149 14.88 14.34 -2.05
C GLY A 149 14.06 13.64 -3.12
N THR A 150 13.09 12.86 -2.69
CA THR A 150 12.16 12.15 -3.56
C THR A 150 10.74 12.63 -3.33
N VAL A 151 9.91 12.55 -4.37
CA VAL A 151 8.49 12.87 -4.30
C VAL A 151 7.70 11.70 -4.87
N ALA A 152 6.71 11.24 -4.12
CA ALA A 152 5.71 10.28 -4.57
C ALA A 152 4.41 11.05 -4.84
N LEU A 153 4.10 11.28 -6.12
CA LEU A 153 2.85 11.90 -6.55
C LEU A 153 1.87 10.81 -7.01
N TYR A 154 0.78 10.67 -6.27
CA TYR A 154 -0.39 9.90 -6.65
C TYR A 154 -1.39 10.84 -7.34
N ASN A 155 -1.41 10.81 -8.66
CA ASN A 155 -2.23 11.64 -9.52
C ASN A 155 -3.58 10.97 -9.83
N TRP A 156 -4.42 10.81 -8.80
CA TRP A 156 -5.72 10.15 -8.93
C TRP A 156 -6.74 10.91 -9.77
N SER A 157 -6.54 12.22 -9.96
CA SER A 157 -7.33 12.99 -10.93
C SER A 157 -7.05 12.62 -12.39
N LEU A 158 -5.97 11.86 -12.66
CA LEU A 158 -5.46 11.55 -14.00
C LEU A 158 -5.23 12.80 -14.87
N SER A 159 -5.00 13.95 -14.22
CA SER A 159 -4.61 15.19 -14.90
C SER A 159 -3.30 15.00 -15.64
N SER A 160 -3.07 15.77 -16.71
CA SER A 160 -1.79 15.79 -17.44
C SER A 160 -0.66 16.52 -16.68
N THR A 161 -1.03 17.27 -15.63
CA THR A 161 -0.11 17.93 -14.72
C THR A 161 -0.50 17.69 -13.26
N GLY A 162 0.50 17.69 -12.39
CA GLY A 162 0.34 17.65 -10.93
C GLY A 162 1.06 18.81 -10.27
N SER A 163 0.61 19.18 -9.07
CA SER A 163 1.25 20.22 -8.25
C SER A 163 1.96 19.57 -7.06
N ILE A 164 3.23 19.91 -6.85
CA ILE A 164 4.03 19.41 -5.72
C ILE A 164 4.65 20.57 -4.95
N ASP A 165 4.74 20.46 -3.62
CA ASP A 165 5.46 21.42 -2.78
C ASP A 165 6.84 20.82 -2.45
N ILE A 166 7.91 21.49 -2.87
CA ILE A 166 9.30 21.04 -2.65
C ILE A 166 10.04 21.89 -1.63
N SER A 167 9.32 22.72 -0.85
CA SER A 167 9.91 23.65 0.12
C SER A 167 10.75 22.96 1.21
N SER A 168 10.47 21.69 1.52
CA SER A 168 11.27 20.89 2.45
C SER A 168 12.61 20.38 1.87
N ILE A 169 12.78 20.47 0.55
CA ILE A 169 13.98 20.04 -0.18
C ILE A 169 14.76 21.26 -0.69
N VAL A 170 14.06 22.27 -1.21
CA VAL A 170 14.65 23.39 -1.94
C VAL A 170 14.27 24.73 -1.29
N SER A 171 15.29 25.53 -0.94
CA SER A 171 15.09 26.90 -0.46
C SER A 171 14.62 27.83 -1.58
N VAL A 172 13.78 28.81 -1.26
CA VAL A 172 13.36 29.85 -2.19
C VAL A 172 14.59 30.59 -2.74
N GLY A 173 14.62 30.79 -4.06
CA GLY A 173 15.75 31.40 -4.76
C GLY A 173 16.86 30.43 -5.19
N SER A 174 16.86 29.18 -4.71
CA SER A 174 17.80 28.15 -5.17
C SER A 174 17.39 27.58 -6.52
N SER A 175 18.39 27.14 -7.30
CA SER A 175 18.12 26.43 -8.55
C SER A 175 17.73 24.98 -8.26
N TYR A 176 16.76 24.44 -9.00
CA TYR A 176 16.29 23.08 -8.85
C TYR A 176 16.10 22.39 -10.20
N THR A 177 16.17 21.06 -10.17
CA THR A 177 15.82 20.17 -11.27
C THR A 177 14.99 19.01 -10.74
N ILE A 178 13.99 18.59 -11.51
CA ILE A 178 13.11 17.47 -11.20
C ILE A 178 13.23 16.45 -12.34
N HIS A 179 13.49 15.21 -11.97
CA HIS A 179 13.55 14.07 -12.89
C HIS A 179 12.52 13.01 -12.48
N ARG A 180 12.14 12.15 -13.43
CA ARG A 180 11.45 10.91 -13.07
C ARG A 180 12.43 9.99 -12.37
N ALA A 181 11.98 9.29 -11.33
CA ALA A 181 12.82 8.33 -10.61
C ALA A 181 13.26 7.15 -11.49
N THR A 182 12.54 6.86 -12.57
CA THR A 182 12.91 5.86 -13.59
C THR A 182 14.02 6.34 -14.54
N ALA A 183 14.31 7.64 -14.57
CA ALA A 183 15.34 8.23 -15.41
C ALA A 183 16.01 9.43 -14.69
N PRO A 184 16.68 9.20 -13.53
CA PRO A 184 17.15 10.27 -12.65
C PRO A 184 18.29 11.11 -13.26
N TYR A 185 18.96 10.60 -14.29
CA TYR A 185 20.02 11.29 -15.04
C TYR A 185 19.58 11.69 -16.46
N GLY A 186 18.29 11.53 -16.79
CA GLY A 186 17.72 11.91 -18.08
C GLY A 186 17.37 13.41 -18.17
N THR A 187 16.57 13.79 -19.15
CA THR A 187 16.05 15.16 -19.27
C THR A 187 15.20 15.53 -18.05
N ALA A 188 15.47 16.69 -17.45
CA ALA A 188 14.64 17.23 -16.39
C ALA A 188 13.23 17.52 -16.92
N ILE A 189 12.21 17.08 -16.19
CA ILE A 189 10.80 17.32 -16.55
C ILE A 189 10.29 18.67 -16.02
N ALA A 190 10.99 19.25 -15.06
CA ALA A 190 10.79 20.60 -14.55
C ALA A 190 12.10 21.10 -13.92
N GLY A 191 12.28 22.40 -13.85
CA GLY A 191 13.46 23.02 -13.25
C GLY A 191 13.45 24.53 -13.39
N GLY A 192 14.37 25.19 -12.69
CA GLY A 192 14.51 26.64 -12.70
C GLY A 192 14.94 27.16 -11.33
N THR A 193 14.59 28.40 -11.03
CA THR A 193 14.76 28.97 -9.68
C THR A 193 13.47 28.76 -8.90
N TYR A 194 13.56 28.19 -7.69
CA TYR A 194 12.37 27.90 -6.88
C TYR A 194 11.75 29.21 -6.37
N PRO A 195 10.51 29.55 -6.76
CA PRO A 195 9.88 30.81 -6.37
C PRO A 195 9.23 30.74 -4.97
N GLY A 196 9.19 29.56 -4.36
CA GLY A 196 8.31 29.26 -3.23
C GLY A 196 6.95 28.74 -3.68
N GLY A 197 6.30 27.96 -2.83
CA GLY A 197 4.98 27.36 -3.10
C GLY A 197 5.04 26.13 -4.02
N TRP A 198 3.95 25.90 -4.74
CA TRP A 198 3.73 24.70 -5.55
C TRP A 198 4.41 24.77 -6.92
N ILE A 199 5.04 23.68 -7.34
CA ILE A 199 5.61 23.48 -8.67
C ILE A 199 4.70 22.57 -9.49
N SER A 200 4.39 22.99 -10.72
CA SER A 200 3.69 22.14 -11.69
C SER A 200 4.66 21.17 -12.35
N VAL A 201 4.33 19.88 -12.35
CA VAL A 201 5.11 18.83 -13.00
C VAL A 201 4.25 18.09 -14.03
N PRO A 202 4.79 17.73 -15.21
CA PRO A 202 4.10 16.87 -16.17
C PRO A 202 3.92 15.46 -15.59
N THR A 203 2.69 14.96 -15.61
CA THR A 203 2.35 13.60 -15.21
C THR A 203 1.95 12.73 -16.40
N ASP A 204 1.63 13.34 -17.54
CA ASP A 204 1.15 12.68 -18.76
C ASP A 204 -0.07 11.76 -18.51
N GLY A 205 -0.89 12.09 -17.52
CA GLY A 205 -2.04 11.28 -17.11
C GLY A 205 -1.68 10.01 -16.34
N ALA A 206 -0.40 9.79 -16.02
CA ALA A 206 0.01 8.66 -15.19
C ALA A 206 -0.54 8.80 -13.77
N GLU A 207 -1.04 7.70 -13.20
CA GLU A 207 -1.64 7.66 -11.87
C GLU A 207 -0.58 7.73 -10.75
N PHE A 208 0.61 7.17 -10.98
CA PHE A 208 1.73 7.26 -10.06
C PHE A 208 2.97 7.84 -10.74
N VAL A 209 3.51 8.90 -10.14
CA VAL A 209 4.64 9.64 -10.68
C VAL A 209 5.73 9.77 -9.60
N PRO A 210 6.71 8.85 -9.59
CA PRO A 210 7.85 8.95 -8.69
C PRO A 210 8.89 9.91 -9.26
N LEU A 211 9.34 10.85 -8.44
CA LEU A 211 10.22 11.95 -8.82
C LEU A 211 11.46 12.01 -7.92
N VAL A 212 12.55 12.51 -8.50
CA VAL A 212 13.77 12.90 -7.80
C VAL A 212 13.96 14.40 -7.98
N VAL A 213 14.16 15.10 -6.87
CA VAL A 213 14.39 16.53 -6.82
C VAL A 213 15.83 16.77 -6.38
N THR A 214 16.53 17.62 -7.11
CA THR A 214 17.87 18.09 -6.74
C THR A 214 17.92 19.60 -6.82
N SER A 215 18.54 20.20 -5.81
CA SER A 215 18.84 21.62 -5.73
C SER A 215 20.33 21.81 -5.94
N ARG A 216 20.70 22.78 -6.77
CA ARG A 216 22.06 23.31 -6.76
C ARG A 216 22.01 24.68 -6.12
N ASN A 217 22.77 24.87 -5.05
CA ASN A 217 22.99 26.20 -4.52
C ASN A 217 23.77 27.01 -5.57
N ALA A 218 23.25 28.17 -5.95
CA ALA A 218 24.14 29.31 -6.04
C ALA A 218 24.54 29.60 -4.59
N ALA A 219 25.71 29.14 -4.18
CA ALA A 219 26.26 29.52 -2.89
C ALA A 219 26.46 31.05 -2.89
N ALA A 220 25.47 31.79 -2.38
CA ALA A 220 25.61 33.21 -2.12
C ALA A 220 26.38 33.39 -0.80
N GLY A 221 27.67 33.66 -0.93
CA GLY A 221 28.41 34.53 -0.02
C GLY A 221 28.70 34.00 1.38
N VAL A 222 29.72 33.14 1.51
CA VAL A 222 30.66 33.35 2.62
C VAL A 222 31.58 34.48 2.17
N THR A 223 31.20 35.72 2.47
CA THR A 223 32.19 36.80 2.54
C THR A 223 33.15 36.51 3.69
N ARG A 224 34.44 36.67 3.37
CA ARG A 224 35.64 36.42 4.18
C ARG A 224 35.50 36.70 5.67
#